data_AF-A0A4U8SYF4-F1
#
_entry.id   AF-A0A4U8SYF4-F1
#
_cell.length_a   1.000
_cell.length_b   1.000
_cell.length_c   1.000
_cell.angle_alpha   90.00
_cell.angle_beta   90.00
_cell.angle_gamma   90.00
#
_symmetry.space_group_name_H-M   'P 1'
#
loop_
_entity.id
_entity.type
_entity.pdbx_description
1 polymer ?
#
loop_
_entity_poly.entity_id
_entity_poly.type
_entity_poly.pdbx_seq_one_letter_code
_entity_poly.pdbx_strand_id
1 'polypeptide(L)'
;MESSNADSKRLQNLDSKNTQNNTFCIMMPPPNVTGVLHIGHALTFTLQDIIVRYKRMCGFKTLWQPGLDHAGIATQNVVEKQLLAQGITKEELGREEFIKRVWEWKEESGGKILEQMRLLGFSPDFSRTRFTMDEGLANAVKHTFVSWYDKGLIYRGSRMINWCTHDGALSDIEVDYKENAGKLYYLRYMIVDSKNSRSEESQESIGIQNLDSKDSQMKVNTQSVVGGFGGLQGGIR
;
A
#
# COMPACT_ATOMS: atom_id res chain seq x y z
N MET A 1 27.76 30.72 33.52
CA MET A 1 28.39 30.90 32.19
C MET A 1 29.48 29.86 31.89
N GLU A 2 29.84 28.95 32.80
CA GLU A 2 30.92 27.97 32.57
C GLU A 2 30.47 26.63 31.96
N SER A 3 29.17 26.29 32.00
CA SER A 3 28.66 25.02 31.47
C SER A 3 28.59 24.94 29.93
N SER A 4 28.46 26.07 29.22
CA SER A 4 28.36 26.08 27.74
C SER A 4 29.68 25.80 27.04
N ASN A 5 30.82 26.07 27.70
CA ASN A 5 32.15 25.87 27.13
C ASN A 5 32.64 24.41 27.21
N ALA A 6 32.14 23.64 28.18
CA ALA A 6 32.48 22.22 28.32
C ALA A 6 31.80 21.37 27.24
N ASP A 7 30.52 21.61 26.97
CA ASP A 7 29.77 20.90 25.93
C ASP A 7 30.23 21.28 24.52
N SER A 8 30.56 22.55 24.28
CA SER A 8 31.14 23.01 23.01
C SER A 8 32.50 22.36 22.73
N LYS A 9 33.38 22.27 23.75
CA LYS A 9 34.67 21.55 23.63
C LYS A 9 34.50 20.03 23.51
N ARG A 10 33.45 19.44 24.10
CA ARG A 10 33.16 18.00 23.99
C ARG A 10 32.65 17.63 22.60
N LEU A 11 31.81 18.49 21.99
CA LEU A 11 31.36 18.36 20.60
C LEU A 11 32.54 18.52 19.62
N GLN A 12 33.37 19.55 19.80
CA GLN A 12 34.56 19.79 18.96
C GLN A 12 35.62 18.67 19.04
N ASN A 13 35.74 18.00 20.19
CA ASN A 13 36.67 16.88 20.38
C ASN A 13 36.16 15.53 19.83
N LEU A 14 34.85 15.37 19.65
CA LEU A 14 34.27 14.19 18.98
C LEU A 14 34.40 14.29 17.45
N ASP A 15 34.33 15.51 16.91
CA ASP A 15 34.35 15.78 15.46
C ASP A 15 35.74 15.71 14.83
N SER A 16 36.82 15.92 15.59
CA SER A 16 38.17 16.12 15.02
C SER A 16 39.01 14.86 14.83
N LYS A 17 38.66 13.72 15.47
CA LYS A 17 39.52 12.51 15.46
C LYS A 17 39.04 11.36 14.57
N ASN A 18 37.86 11.42 13.95
CA ASN A 18 37.36 10.28 13.16
C ASN A 18 36.48 10.62 11.94
N THR A 19 36.35 11.89 11.56
CA THR A 19 35.40 12.33 10.51
C THR A 19 35.91 12.16 9.08
N GLN A 20 37.23 12.13 8.84
CA GLN A 20 37.78 12.10 7.48
C GLN A 20 37.42 10.84 6.65
N ASN A 21 36.90 9.79 7.29
CA ASN A 21 36.47 8.57 6.60
C ASN A 21 35.03 8.12 6.89
N ASN A 22 34.24 8.95 7.56
CA ASN A 22 32.86 8.59 7.86
C ASN A 22 31.94 8.87 6.66
N THR A 23 31.10 7.90 6.34
CA THR A 23 30.10 8.00 5.27
C THR A 23 28.71 8.19 5.86
N PHE A 24 27.90 9.01 5.21
CA PHE A 24 26.47 9.13 5.52
C PHE A 24 25.68 8.93 4.23
N CYS A 25 24.83 7.90 4.19
CA CYS A 25 24.01 7.59 3.04
C CYS A 25 22.54 7.63 3.43
N ILE A 26 21.71 8.24 2.58
CA ILE A 26 20.25 8.24 2.70
C ILE A 26 19.62 8.04 1.33
N MET A 27 18.59 7.19 1.30
CA MET A 27 17.77 6.98 0.12
C MET A 27 16.66 8.03 0.10
N MET A 28 16.52 8.70 -1.04
CA MET A 28 15.33 9.49 -1.30
C MET A 28 14.14 8.53 -1.50
N PRO A 29 12.99 8.73 -0.85
CA PRO A 29 11.78 8.02 -1.22
C PRO A 29 11.44 8.45 -2.66
N PRO A 30 11.49 7.53 -3.63
CA PRO A 30 11.36 7.90 -5.04
C PRO A 30 9.93 8.40 -5.28
N PRO A 31 9.72 9.63 -5.79
CA PRO A 31 8.39 10.09 -6.14
C PRO A 31 7.86 9.30 -7.35
N ASN A 32 6.56 9.08 -7.34
CA ASN A 32 5.84 8.42 -8.43
C ASN A 32 5.82 9.30 -9.68
N VAL A 33 6.01 8.71 -10.86
CA VAL A 33 5.91 9.41 -12.17
C VAL A 33 4.45 9.66 -12.60
N THR A 34 3.61 10.11 -11.67
CA THR A 34 2.17 10.32 -11.87
C THR A 34 1.81 11.80 -12.07
N GLY A 35 2.79 12.70 -12.18
CA GLY A 35 2.54 14.14 -12.32
C GLY A 35 3.68 15.02 -11.81
N VAL A 36 3.32 16.01 -10.98
CA VAL A 36 4.24 17.01 -10.40
C VAL A 36 4.35 16.85 -8.88
N LEU A 37 5.45 17.34 -8.30
CA LEU A 37 5.63 17.36 -6.85
C LEU A 37 4.64 18.32 -6.18
N HIS A 38 4.01 17.89 -5.08
CA HIS A 38 3.22 18.71 -4.18
C HIS A 38 3.96 19.00 -2.85
N ILE A 39 3.35 19.81 -1.98
CA ILE A 39 3.93 20.27 -0.71
C ILE A 39 4.42 19.14 0.23
N GLY A 40 3.81 17.96 0.16
CA GLY A 40 4.20 16.79 0.94
C GLY A 40 5.59 16.27 0.54
N HIS A 41 5.89 16.26 -0.76
CA HIS A 41 7.23 15.96 -1.26
C HIS A 41 8.22 17.03 -0.82
N ALA A 42 7.83 18.31 -0.93
CA ALA A 42 8.70 19.41 -0.53
C ALA A 42 9.09 19.32 0.95
N LEU A 43 8.14 19.04 1.84
CA LEU A 43 8.40 18.81 3.27
C LEU A 43 9.39 17.67 3.49
N THR A 44 9.12 16.50 2.90
CA THR A 44 9.95 15.29 3.09
C THR A 44 11.37 15.51 2.59
N PHE A 45 11.53 16.05 1.38
CA PHE A 45 12.84 16.29 0.77
C PHE A 45 13.61 17.40 1.47
N THR A 46 12.93 18.42 2.00
CA THR A 46 13.57 19.48 2.81
C THR A 46 14.21 18.90 4.07
N LEU A 47 13.50 18.02 4.78
CA LEU A 47 14.05 17.37 5.97
C LEU A 47 15.28 16.52 5.64
N GLN A 48 15.22 15.74 4.56
CA GLN A 48 16.37 14.96 4.09
C GLN A 48 17.56 15.85 3.70
N ASP A 49 17.30 16.94 2.95
CA ASP A 49 18.34 17.85 2.48
C ASP A 49 19.03 18.58 3.65
N ILE A 50 18.28 19.01 4.67
CA ILE A 50 18.85 19.60 5.90
C ILE A 50 19.83 18.64 6.57
N ILE A 51 19.42 17.37 6.75
CA ILE A 51 20.27 16.34 7.38
C ILE A 51 21.53 16.09 6.54
N VAL A 52 21.37 15.93 5.23
CA VAL A 52 22.49 15.66 4.31
C VAL A 52 23.47 16.83 4.30
N ARG A 53 22.98 18.07 4.22
CA ARG A 53 23.82 19.28 4.27
C ARG A 53 24.57 19.38 5.59
N TYR A 54 23.87 19.17 6.70
CA TYR A 54 24.49 19.16 8.03
C TYR A 54 25.61 18.12 8.11
N LYS A 55 25.36 16.87 7.69
CA LYS A 55 26.38 15.81 7.69
C LYS A 55 27.56 16.13 6.77
N ARG A 56 27.30 16.72 5.60
CA ARG A 56 28.34 17.19 4.67
C ARG A 56 29.21 18.27 5.32
N MET A 57 28.61 19.20 6.05
CA MET A 57 29.33 20.25 6.80
C MET A 57 30.12 19.69 7.99
N CYS A 58 29.67 18.60 8.61
CA CYS A 58 30.41 17.85 9.64
C CYS A 58 31.55 16.98 9.06
N GLY A 59 31.87 17.08 7.77
CA GLY A 59 32.98 16.37 7.15
C GLY A 59 32.66 14.94 6.68
N PHE A 60 31.40 14.49 6.72
CA PHE A 60 31.03 13.17 6.21
C PHE A 60 31.02 13.15 4.68
N LYS A 61 31.45 12.02 4.09
CA LYS A 61 31.19 11.69 2.68
C LYS A 61 29.71 11.33 2.55
N THR A 62 28.93 12.23 1.96
CA THR A 62 27.47 12.10 1.89
C THR A 62 27.00 11.52 0.56
N LEU A 63 26.08 10.56 0.59
CA LEU A 63 25.31 10.10 -0.57
C LEU A 63 23.82 10.28 -0.26
N TRP A 64 23.17 11.19 -0.97
CA TRP A 64 21.72 11.25 -1.02
C TRP A 64 21.30 10.74 -2.39
N GLN A 65 20.89 9.48 -2.44
CA GLN A 65 20.62 8.75 -3.67
C GLN A 65 19.21 9.08 -4.19
N PRO A 66 19.07 9.80 -5.31
CA PRO A 66 17.77 10.09 -5.89
C PRO A 66 17.27 8.92 -6.74
N GLY A 67 15.96 8.85 -6.90
CA GLY A 67 15.34 7.93 -7.86
C GLY A 67 13.89 8.30 -8.14
N LEU A 68 13.30 7.68 -9.15
CA LEU A 68 11.90 7.83 -9.55
C LEU A 68 11.21 6.47 -9.54
N ASP A 69 9.94 6.45 -9.14
CA ASP A 69 9.12 5.24 -9.11
C ASP A 69 8.15 5.21 -10.31
N HIS A 70 8.14 4.09 -11.03
CA HIS A 70 7.22 3.79 -12.12
C HIS A 70 5.76 3.68 -11.64
N ALA A 71 5.52 3.38 -10.36
CA ALA A 71 4.21 3.39 -9.73
C ALA A 71 3.12 2.63 -10.52
N GLY A 72 3.47 1.45 -11.06
CA GLY A 72 2.64 0.53 -11.86
C GLY A 72 1.21 0.97 -12.16
N ILE A 73 0.26 0.57 -11.30
CA ILE A 73 -1.18 0.83 -11.45
C ILE A 73 -1.50 2.33 -11.43
N ALA A 74 -0.83 3.13 -10.60
CA ALA A 74 -1.08 4.56 -10.51
C ALA A 74 -0.71 5.28 -11.81
N THR A 75 0.43 4.95 -12.42
CA THR A 75 0.86 5.50 -13.70
C THR A 75 -0.05 5.04 -14.83
N GLN A 76 -0.41 3.76 -14.84
CA GLN A 76 -1.37 3.21 -15.80
C GLN A 76 -2.69 4.01 -15.76
N ASN A 77 -3.25 4.23 -14.57
CA ASN A 77 -4.51 4.96 -14.40
C ASN A 77 -4.43 6.43 -14.86
N VAL A 78 -3.27 7.08 -14.70
CA VAL A 78 -3.07 8.46 -15.21
C VAL A 78 -3.04 8.47 -16.73
N VAL A 79 -2.31 7.56 -17.36
CA VAL A 79 -2.20 7.47 -18.83
C VAL A 79 -3.54 7.06 -19.45
N GLU A 80 -4.26 6.10 -18.86
CA GLU A 80 -5.59 5.69 -19.31
C GLU A 80 -6.59 6.85 -19.24
N LYS A 81 -6.59 7.65 -18.16
CA LYS A 81 -7.44 8.86 -18.07
C LYS A 81 -7.13 9.89 -19.16
N GLN A 82 -5.87 10.04 -19.54
CA GLN A 82 -5.49 10.94 -20.64
C GLN A 82 -5.95 10.42 -21.99
N LEU A 83 -5.82 9.12 -22.25
CA LEU A 83 -6.30 8.50 -23.47
C LEU A 83 -7.83 8.60 -23.59
N LEU A 84 -8.54 8.33 -22.49
CA LEU A 84 -10.00 8.48 -22.44
C LEU A 84 -10.43 9.93 -22.70
N ALA A 85 -9.69 10.93 -22.23
CA ALA A 85 -9.95 12.34 -22.53
C ALA A 85 -9.71 12.68 -24.03
N GLN A 86 -8.90 11.89 -24.73
CA GLN A 86 -8.70 11.95 -26.17
C GLN A 86 -9.71 11.08 -26.95
N GLY A 87 -10.62 10.40 -26.24
CA GLY A 87 -11.62 9.49 -26.82
C GLY A 87 -11.08 8.14 -27.26
N ILE A 88 -9.87 7.78 -26.84
CA ILE A 88 -9.21 6.51 -27.21
C ILE A 88 -9.24 5.57 -26.00
N THR A 89 -9.65 4.32 -26.22
CA THR A 89 -9.59 3.29 -25.17
C THR A 89 -8.27 2.53 -25.22
N LYS A 90 -7.87 1.94 -24.09
CA LYS A 90 -6.64 1.15 -23.99
C LYS A 90 -6.70 -0.10 -24.86
N GLU A 91 -7.89 -0.70 -24.95
CA GLU A 91 -8.16 -1.90 -25.74
C GLU A 91 -7.97 -1.65 -27.24
N GLU A 92 -8.38 -0.47 -27.72
CA GLU A 92 -8.23 -0.06 -29.12
C GLU A 92 -6.77 0.22 -29.49
N LEU A 93 -5.98 0.78 -28.57
CA LEU A 93 -4.59 1.14 -28.80
C LEU A 93 -3.66 -0.10 -28.87
N GLY A 94 -3.96 -1.12 -28.06
CA GLY A 94 -3.13 -2.31 -27.93
C GLY A 94 -1.92 -2.12 -27.00
N ARG A 95 -1.33 -3.25 -26.57
CA ARG A 95 -0.32 -3.27 -25.49
C ARG A 95 0.97 -2.53 -25.85
N GLU A 96 1.49 -2.70 -27.06
CA GLU A 96 2.80 -2.14 -27.44
C GLU A 96 2.77 -0.62 -27.50
N GLU A 97 1.76 -0.06 -28.18
CA GLU A 97 1.56 1.38 -28.25
C GLU A 97 1.23 1.98 -26.88
N PHE A 98 0.47 1.27 -26.05
CA PHE A 98 0.19 1.71 -24.68
C PHE A 98 1.49 1.83 -23.86
N ILE A 99 2.38 0.85 -23.95
CA ILE A 99 3.68 0.88 -23.26
C ILE A 99 4.51 2.08 -23.75
N LYS A 100 4.55 2.36 -25.05
CA LYS A 100 5.25 3.54 -25.59
C LYS A 100 4.72 4.83 -24.97
N ARG A 101 3.40 4.99 -24.91
CA ARG A 101 2.75 6.15 -24.31
C ARG A 101 3.07 6.32 -22.83
N VAL A 102 3.14 5.21 -22.08
CA VAL A 102 3.56 5.22 -20.66
C VAL A 102 5.01 5.68 -20.52
N TRP A 103 5.91 5.26 -21.40
CA TRP A 103 7.29 5.74 -21.39
C TRP A 103 7.42 7.22 -21.75
N GLU A 104 6.67 7.70 -22.73
CA GLU A 104 6.60 9.14 -23.06
C GLU A 104 6.14 9.96 -21.85
N TRP A 105 5.08 9.49 -21.18
CA TRP A 105 4.59 10.12 -19.95
C TRP A 105 5.64 10.12 -18.83
N LYS A 106 6.38 9.01 -18.66
CA LYS A 106 7.47 8.93 -17.69
C LYS A 106 8.55 9.98 -17.96
N GLU A 107 8.93 10.20 -19.22
CA GLU A 107 9.95 11.21 -19.54
C GLU A 107 9.45 12.61 -19.25
N GLU A 108 8.20 12.91 -19.59
CA GLU A 108 7.58 14.21 -19.32
C GLU A 108 7.45 14.48 -17.80
N SER A 109 6.85 13.55 -17.06
CA SER A 109 6.64 13.68 -15.61
C SER A 109 7.96 13.64 -14.85
N GLY A 110 8.85 12.70 -15.18
CA GLY A 110 10.16 12.56 -14.56
C GLY A 110 11.04 13.79 -14.78
N GLY A 111 11.04 14.36 -15.99
CA GLY A 111 11.74 15.60 -16.30
C GLY A 111 11.26 16.77 -15.44
N LYS A 112 9.94 16.96 -15.35
CA LYS A 112 9.33 18.00 -14.50
C LYS A 112 9.68 17.83 -13.03
N ILE A 113 9.62 16.62 -12.49
CA ILE A 113 9.97 16.32 -11.10
C ILE A 113 11.42 16.72 -10.82
N LEU A 114 12.36 16.30 -11.67
CA LEU A 114 13.78 16.63 -11.50
C LEU A 114 14.05 18.13 -11.60
N GLU A 115 13.36 18.83 -12.51
CA GLU A 115 13.44 20.29 -12.62
C GLU A 115 12.94 20.98 -11.34
N GLN A 116 11.77 20.58 -10.82
CA GLN A 116 11.22 21.11 -9.58
C GLN A 116 12.20 20.92 -8.40
N MET A 117 12.84 19.75 -8.31
CA MET A 117 13.83 19.48 -7.27
C MET A 117 15.05 20.40 -7.37
N ARG A 118 15.52 20.70 -8.59
CA ARG A 118 16.62 21.64 -8.83
C ARG A 118 16.22 23.07 -8.46
N LEU A 119 15.02 23.50 -8.84
CA LEU A 119 14.49 24.83 -8.52
C LEU A 119 14.32 25.04 -7.00
N LEU A 120 13.92 24.01 -6.28
CA LEU A 120 13.82 24.03 -4.81
C LEU A 120 15.19 23.97 -4.11
N GLY A 121 16.28 23.79 -4.86
CA GLY A 121 17.63 23.79 -4.32
C GLY A 121 18.02 22.52 -3.57
N PHE A 122 17.32 21.40 -3.79
CA PHE A 122 17.72 20.14 -3.20
C PHE A 122 19.09 19.69 -3.72
N SER A 123 19.90 19.09 -2.84
CA SER A 123 21.28 18.65 -3.15
C SER A 123 21.50 17.13 -3.25
N PRO A 124 20.62 16.33 -3.88
CA PRO A 124 20.87 14.90 -4.10
C PRO A 124 21.95 14.69 -5.17
N ASP A 125 22.50 13.48 -5.23
CA ASP A 125 23.44 13.12 -6.30
C ASP A 125 22.68 12.81 -7.61
N PHE A 126 22.33 13.87 -8.34
CA PHE A 126 21.59 13.78 -9.61
C PHE A 126 22.30 12.91 -10.66
N SER A 127 23.63 12.79 -10.60
CA SER A 127 24.42 11.97 -11.55
C SER A 127 24.10 10.48 -11.41
N ARG A 128 23.59 10.08 -10.23
CA ARG A 128 23.26 8.69 -9.90
C ARG A 128 21.77 8.39 -9.95
N THR A 129 20.94 9.29 -10.48
CA THR A 129 19.47 9.11 -10.48
C THR A 129 19.08 7.75 -11.06
N ARG A 130 18.26 7.00 -10.32
CA ARG A 130 17.74 5.69 -10.72
C ARG A 130 16.26 5.72 -11.05
N PHE A 131 15.83 4.79 -11.87
CA PHE A 131 14.41 4.57 -12.15
C PHE A 131 14.08 3.11 -11.89
N THR A 132 12.97 2.83 -11.20
CA THR A 132 12.59 1.47 -10.80
C THR A 132 12.55 0.44 -11.94
N MET A 133 12.25 0.87 -13.17
CA MET A 133 12.27 0.01 -14.37
C MET A 133 13.56 0.17 -15.20
N ASP A 134 14.61 0.78 -14.67
CA ASP A 134 15.93 0.79 -15.32
C ASP A 134 16.57 -0.61 -15.30
N GLU A 135 17.51 -0.86 -16.21
CA GLU A 135 18.11 -2.18 -16.39
C GLU A 135 18.76 -2.71 -15.09
N GLY A 136 19.36 -1.84 -14.29
CA GLY A 136 20.01 -2.22 -13.04
C GLY A 136 19.01 -2.70 -11.99
N LEU A 137 17.97 -1.92 -11.74
CA LEU A 137 16.94 -2.24 -10.75
C LEU A 137 16.03 -3.38 -11.22
N ALA A 138 15.69 -3.45 -12.51
CA ALA A 138 14.96 -4.58 -13.08
C ALA A 138 15.71 -5.91 -12.88
N ASN A 139 17.03 -5.91 -13.12
CA ASN A 139 17.86 -7.08 -12.85
C ASN A 139 17.96 -7.41 -11.35
N ALA A 140 18.01 -6.40 -10.47
CA ALA A 140 17.99 -6.61 -9.02
C ALA A 140 16.68 -7.26 -8.54
N VAL A 141 15.52 -6.82 -9.07
CA VAL A 141 14.21 -7.42 -8.78
C VAL A 141 14.16 -8.86 -9.29
N LYS A 142 14.60 -9.12 -10.53
CA LYS A 142 14.64 -10.47 -11.10
C LYS A 142 15.54 -11.41 -10.29
N HIS A 143 16.72 -10.96 -9.89
CA HIS A 143 17.64 -11.73 -9.06
C HIS A 143 17.02 -12.04 -7.69
N THR A 144 16.37 -11.06 -7.06
CA THR A 144 15.70 -11.25 -5.77
C THR A 144 14.55 -12.25 -5.87
N PHE A 145 13.73 -12.15 -6.93
CA PHE A 145 12.65 -13.07 -7.20
C PHE A 145 13.16 -14.52 -7.34
N VAL A 146 14.16 -14.75 -8.18
CA VAL A 146 14.75 -16.09 -8.37
C VAL A 146 15.36 -16.60 -7.07
N SER A 147 16.13 -15.77 -6.36
CA SER A 147 16.74 -16.17 -5.09
C SER A 147 15.70 -16.57 -4.02
N TRP A 148 14.57 -15.86 -3.95
CA TRP A 148 13.50 -16.18 -3.00
C TRP A 148 12.67 -17.39 -3.43
N TYR A 149 12.49 -17.58 -4.73
CA TYR A 149 11.89 -18.79 -5.28
C TYR A 149 12.73 -20.03 -4.97
N ASP A 150 14.05 -19.97 -5.20
CA ASP A 150 14.97 -21.08 -4.92
C ASP A 150 15.05 -21.42 -3.42
N LYS A 151 14.78 -20.44 -2.55
CA LYS A 151 14.67 -20.62 -1.09
C LYS A 151 13.30 -21.13 -0.63
N GLY A 152 12.34 -21.32 -1.54
CA GLY A 152 10.97 -21.75 -1.21
C GLY A 152 10.11 -20.68 -0.55
N LEU A 153 10.50 -19.39 -0.60
CA LEU A 153 9.72 -18.27 -0.05
C LEU A 153 8.64 -17.78 -1.01
N ILE A 154 8.81 -18.01 -2.31
CA ILE A 154 7.82 -17.69 -3.35
C ILE A 154 7.22 -18.99 -3.86
N TYR A 155 5.89 -19.06 -3.87
CA TYR A 155 5.14 -20.21 -4.38
C TYR A 155 3.95 -19.74 -5.21
N ARG A 156 3.40 -20.65 -6.00
CA ARG A 156 2.14 -20.46 -6.75
C ARG A 156 1.08 -21.38 -6.16
N GLY A 157 -0.06 -20.82 -5.80
CA GLY A 157 -1.19 -21.56 -5.26
C GLY A 157 -2.49 -20.79 -5.40
N SER A 158 -3.60 -21.44 -5.07
CA SER A 158 -4.93 -20.82 -5.06
C SER A 158 -5.25 -20.29 -3.68
N ARG A 159 -5.59 -19.00 -3.59
CA ARG A 159 -6.01 -18.31 -2.37
C ARG A 159 -7.09 -17.29 -2.73
N MET A 160 -8.00 -17.01 -1.79
CA MET A 160 -8.89 -15.85 -1.91
C MET A 160 -8.06 -14.56 -1.90
N ILE A 161 -8.32 -13.69 -2.87
CA ILE A 161 -7.61 -12.42 -3.07
C ILE A 161 -8.62 -11.28 -3.22
N ASN A 162 -8.16 -10.05 -2.96
CA ASN A 162 -8.93 -8.87 -3.32
C ASN A 162 -8.82 -8.68 -4.84
N TRP A 163 -9.96 -8.51 -5.51
CA TRP A 163 -10.02 -8.37 -6.97
C TRP A 163 -10.76 -7.09 -7.34
N CYS A 164 -10.05 -6.18 -7.99
CA CYS A 164 -10.62 -5.03 -8.67
C CYS A 164 -11.12 -5.45 -10.05
N THR A 165 -12.35 -5.10 -10.40
CA THR A 165 -12.92 -5.39 -11.73
C THR A 165 -12.22 -4.66 -12.86
N HIS A 166 -11.43 -3.63 -12.55
CA HIS A 166 -10.66 -2.84 -13.51
C HIS A 166 -9.18 -3.25 -13.56
N ASP A 167 -8.52 -3.31 -12.41
CA ASP A 167 -7.06 -3.45 -12.31
C ASP A 167 -6.57 -4.87 -11.95
N GLY A 168 -7.49 -5.79 -11.62
CA GLY A 168 -7.17 -7.17 -11.28
C GLY A 168 -6.83 -7.39 -9.80
N ALA A 169 -5.86 -8.25 -9.52
CA ALA A 169 -5.51 -8.67 -8.17
C ALA A 169 -4.83 -7.53 -7.38
N LEU A 170 -5.31 -7.27 -6.16
CA LEU A 170 -4.76 -6.26 -5.25
C LEU A 170 -4.27 -6.91 -3.95
N SER A 171 -3.21 -6.33 -3.39
CA SER A 171 -2.72 -6.69 -2.06
C SER A 171 -3.60 -6.08 -0.96
N ASP A 172 -3.58 -6.68 0.24
CA ASP A 172 -4.40 -6.20 1.37
C ASP A 172 -4.10 -4.74 1.75
N ILE A 173 -2.84 -4.29 1.57
CA ILE A 173 -2.42 -2.91 1.88
C ILE A 173 -2.91 -1.88 0.86
N GLU A 174 -3.32 -2.32 -0.34
CA GLU A 174 -3.86 -1.45 -1.39
C GLU A 174 -5.38 -1.26 -1.28
N VAL A 175 -6.03 -2.00 -0.38
CA VAL A 175 -7.49 -1.92 -0.19
C VAL A 175 -7.83 -0.87 0.87
N ASP A 176 -8.61 0.13 0.44
CA ASP A 176 -9.18 1.15 1.32
C ASP A 176 -10.63 0.78 1.71
N TYR A 177 -10.93 0.82 3.00
CA TYR A 177 -12.24 0.44 3.53
C TYR A 177 -13.12 1.68 3.68
N LYS A 178 -14.30 1.64 3.04
CA LYS A 178 -15.30 2.70 3.11
C LYS A 178 -16.62 2.14 3.61
N GLU A 179 -17.21 2.83 4.58
CA GLU A 179 -18.55 2.51 5.05
C GLU A 179 -19.57 2.82 3.95
N ASN A 180 -20.39 1.84 3.61
CA ASN A 180 -21.44 1.97 2.61
C ASN A 180 -22.76 1.45 3.20
N ALA A 181 -23.86 2.15 2.92
CA ALA A 181 -25.18 1.69 3.29
C ALA A 181 -25.56 0.45 2.47
N GLY A 182 -25.55 -0.72 3.12
CA GLY A 182 -25.93 -2.00 2.53
C GLY A 182 -27.33 -2.44 2.93
N LYS A 183 -27.71 -3.64 2.49
CA LYS A 183 -28.95 -4.31 2.90
C LYS A 183 -28.60 -5.66 3.52
N LEU A 184 -29.18 -5.96 4.69
CA LEU A 184 -29.02 -7.24 5.37
C LEU A 184 -30.28 -8.07 5.13
N TYR A 185 -30.17 -9.13 4.33
CA TYR A 185 -31.28 -10.00 3.96
C TYR A 185 -31.32 -11.25 4.83
N TYR A 186 -32.51 -11.64 5.28
CA TYR A 186 -32.73 -12.90 6.00
C TYR A 186 -33.29 -13.95 5.04
N LEU A 187 -32.56 -15.06 4.90
CA LEU A 187 -32.92 -16.19 4.03
C LEU A 187 -33.30 -17.40 4.88
N ARG A 188 -34.46 -17.99 4.63
CA ARG A 188 -34.90 -19.25 5.27
C ARG A 188 -34.83 -20.38 4.25
N TYR A 189 -34.16 -21.48 4.59
CA TYR A 189 -34.07 -22.67 3.75
C TYR A 189 -34.49 -23.91 4.54
N MET A 190 -35.27 -24.80 3.92
CA MET A 190 -35.76 -26.02 4.55
C MET A 190 -34.69 -27.11 4.50
N ILE A 191 -34.52 -27.84 5.59
CA ILE A 191 -33.59 -28.97 5.66
C ILE A 191 -34.32 -30.23 5.17
N VAL A 192 -33.77 -30.89 4.16
CA VAL A 192 -34.28 -32.17 3.65
C VAL A 192 -34.22 -33.21 4.77
N ASP A 193 -35.29 -33.99 4.93
CA ASP A 193 -35.47 -35.00 5.99
C ASP A 193 -35.51 -34.48 7.42
N SER A 194 -35.63 -33.16 7.61
CA SER A 194 -36.10 -32.65 8.90
C SER A 194 -37.55 -33.08 9.10
N LYS A 195 -37.79 -34.04 10.02
CA LYS A 195 -39.12 -34.28 10.57
C LYS A 195 -39.53 -33.03 11.31
N ASN A 196 -40.12 -32.10 10.57
CA ASN A 196 -40.56 -30.82 11.10
C ASN A 196 -41.73 -31.11 12.06
N SER A 197 -41.44 -31.26 13.36
CA SER A 197 -42.46 -31.21 14.40
C SER A 197 -42.88 -29.75 14.56
N ARG A 198 -43.56 -29.18 13.56
CA ARG A 198 -44.27 -27.90 13.69
C ARG A 198 -45.56 -27.95 12.91
N SER A 199 -46.62 -27.66 13.66
CA SER A 199 -48.03 -27.61 13.30
C SER A 199 -48.29 -26.84 12.00
N GLU A 200 -49.26 -27.36 11.25
CA GLU A 200 -49.79 -26.90 9.97
C GLU A 200 -50.39 -25.48 10.02
N GLU A 201 -49.59 -24.42 10.17
CA GLU A 201 -50.19 -23.06 10.15
C GLU A 201 -49.37 -21.98 9.45
N SER A 202 -48.31 -22.30 8.71
CA SER A 202 -47.62 -21.28 7.91
C SER A 202 -47.04 -21.85 6.61
N GLN A 203 -47.93 -22.31 5.73
CA GLN A 203 -47.64 -22.35 4.30
C GLN A 203 -47.85 -20.96 3.71
N GLU A 204 -46.92 -20.04 3.95
CA GLU A 204 -46.81 -18.83 3.13
C GLU A 204 -45.39 -18.71 2.58
N SER A 205 -45.39 -18.57 1.25
CA SER A 205 -44.34 -18.27 0.28
C SER A 205 -42.94 -17.87 0.78
N ILE A 206 -41.94 -18.31 0.02
CA ILE A 206 -40.56 -17.80 0.06
C ILE A 206 -40.61 -16.29 -0.28
N GLY A 207 -40.74 -15.45 0.74
CA GLY A 207 -40.75 -13.99 0.63
C GLY A 207 -39.44 -13.40 1.12
N ILE A 208 -38.80 -12.57 0.29
CA ILE A 208 -37.72 -11.68 0.74
C ILE A 208 -38.37 -10.58 1.58
N GLN A 209 -38.34 -10.70 2.91
CA GLN A 209 -38.77 -9.63 3.79
C GLN A 209 -37.67 -8.56 3.87
N ASN A 210 -37.87 -7.42 3.20
CA ASN A 210 -37.11 -6.21 3.49
C ASN A 210 -37.72 -5.58 4.76
N LEU A 211 -36.98 -5.63 5.86
CA LEU A 211 -37.28 -4.81 7.02
C LEU A 211 -36.66 -3.43 6.78
N ASP A 212 -37.48 -2.50 6.29
CA ASP A 212 -37.11 -1.09 6.25
C ASP A 212 -36.79 -0.62 7.67
N SER A 213 -35.66 0.07 7.77
CA SER A 213 -35.05 0.56 9.00
C SER A 213 -35.84 1.71 9.61
N LYS A 214 -37.02 1.43 10.15
CA LYS A 214 -37.69 2.23 11.19
C LYS A 214 -38.42 1.27 12.12
N ASP A 215 -38.13 1.39 13.41
CA ASP A 215 -38.71 0.64 14.52
C ASP A 215 -38.16 -0.78 14.74
N SER A 216 -37.02 -0.86 15.43
CA SER A 216 -36.76 -1.93 16.41
C SER A 216 -35.63 -1.50 17.34
N GLN A 217 -35.99 -0.90 18.47
CA GLN A 217 -35.11 -0.87 19.64
C GLN A 217 -34.78 -2.32 20.00
N MET A 218 -33.52 -2.70 19.83
CA MET A 218 -33.01 -4.01 20.22
C MET A 218 -32.97 -4.08 21.76
N LYS A 219 -34.02 -4.58 22.39
CA LYS A 219 -33.93 -5.11 23.76
C LYS A 219 -33.22 -6.44 23.69
N VAL A 220 -31.92 -6.43 23.98
CA VAL A 220 -31.14 -7.65 24.22
C VAL A 220 -31.67 -8.29 25.50
N ASN A 221 -32.41 -9.39 25.37
CA ASN A 221 -32.80 -10.21 26.52
C ASN A 221 -31.94 -11.48 26.51
N THR A 222 -30.83 -11.44 27.24
CA THR A 222 -30.00 -12.61 27.51
C THR A 222 -30.67 -13.48 28.57
N GLN A 223 -31.59 -14.35 28.15
CA GLN A 223 -31.91 -15.54 28.95
C GLN A 223 -30.94 -16.65 28.57
N SER A 224 -29.98 -16.87 29.46
CA SER A 224 -29.14 -18.05 29.52
C SER A 224 -30.01 -19.30 29.67
N VAL A 225 -29.99 -20.19 28.68
CA VAL A 225 -30.51 -21.55 28.86
C VAL A 225 -29.38 -22.39 29.43
N VAL A 226 -29.36 -22.47 30.76
CA VAL A 226 -28.67 -23.53 31.51
C VAL A 226 -29.67 -24.68 31.68
N GLY A 227 -29.28 -25.89 31.30
CA GLY A 227 -29.98 -27.13 31.65
C GLY A 227 -29.82 -28.19 30.55
N GLY A 228 -29.38 -29.42 30.80
CA GLY A 228 -28.96 -30.08 32.03
C GLY A 228 -28.54 -31.50 31.64
N PHE A 229 -27.33 -31.92 32.00
CA PHE A 229 -26.88 -33.30 31.80
C PHE A 229 -27.48 -34.16 32.93
N GLY A 230 -28.53 -34.92 32.59
CA GLY A 230 -29.10 -35.94 33.45
C GLY A 230 -28.23 -37.20 33.44
N GLY A 231 -27.64 -37.53 34.57
CA GLY A 231 -26.87 -38.75 34.78
C GLY A 231 -27.75 -40.00 34.75
N LEU A 232 -27.21 -41.06 34.15
CA LEU A 232 -27.68 -42.43 34.30
C LEU A 232 -26.57 -43.23 34.98
N GLN A 233 -26.72 -43.38 36.30
CA GLN A 233 -26.11 -44.46 37.07
C GLN A 233 -26.92 -45.73 36.85
N GLY A 234 -26.26 -46.81 36.47
CA GLY A 234 -26.80 -48.15 36.44
C GLY A 234 -25.65 -49.15 36.41
N GLY A 235 -25.15 -49.50 37.59
CA GLY A 235 -24.20 -50.60 37.73
C GLY A 235 -24.91 -51.95 37.62
N ILE A 236 -24.14 -52.99 37.31
CA ILE A 236 -24.11 -54.31 37.99
C ILE A 236 -22.96 -55.11 37.36
N ARG A 237 -22.06 -55.55 38.26
CA ARG A 237 -21.09 -56.66 38.24
C ARG A 237 -20.17 -56.87 37.04
#